data_AF-A0A3A4U0T5-F1
#
_entry.id   AF-A0A3A4U0T5-F1
#
_cell.length_a   1.000
_cell.length_b   1.000
_cell.length_c   1.000
_cell.angle_alpha   90.00
_cell.angle_beta   90.00
_cell.angle_gamma   90.00
#
_symmetry.space_group_name_H-M   'P 1'
#
loop_
_entity.id
_entity.type
_entity.pdbx_description
1 polymer ?
#
loop_
_entity_poly.entity_id
_entity_poly.type
_entity_poly.pdbx_seq_one_letter_code
_entity_poly.pdbx_strand_id
1 'polypeptide(L)'
;MEFLVAIDRIEGDTAVLLPAGEAVGRPGPGATLLWPKALLPDGAVEGAYLRVAVAVDPQAAAEAGVKVRGLLDRLRSGPGPDSRKGGGAGR
;
A
#
# COMPACT_ATOMS: atom_id res chain seq x y z
N MET A 1 -4.89 -7.50 13.76
CA MET A 1 -5.11 -6.38 14.70
C MET A 1 -6.26 -5.56 14.17
N GLU A 2 -7.16 -5.11 15.04
CA GLU A 2 -8.24 -4.21 14.65
C GLU A 2 -8.22 -2.98 15.56
N PHE A 3 -8.51 -1.82 15.00
CA PHE A 3 -8.62 -0.58 15.75
C PHE A 3 -9.63 0.37 15.08
N LEU A 4 -10.13 1.30 15.89
CA LEU A 4 -11.08 2.32 15.45
C LEU A 4 -10.33 3.62 15.15
N VAL A 5 -10.72 4.31 14.09
CA VAL A 5 -10.23 5.66 13.78
C VAL A 5 -11.40 6.57 13.46
N ALA A 6 -11.27 7.86 13.77
CA ALA A 6 -12.16 8.91 13.30
C ALA A 6 -11.55 9.58 12.07
N ILE A 7 -12.38 9.91 11.08
CA ILE A 7 -12.00 10.79 9.98
C ILE A 7 -12.03 12.21 10.53
N ASP A 8 -10.86 12.81 10.73
CA ASP A 8 -10.74 14.18 11.25
C ASP A 8 -11.02 15.20 10.15
N ARG A 9 -10.39 15.03 8.99
CA ARG A 9 -10.61 15.87 7.81
C ARG A 9 -10.23 15.17 6.50
N ILE A 10 -10.77 15.65 5.40
CA ILE A 10 -10.47 15.20 4.03
C ILE A 10 -9.92 16.40 3.23
N GLU A 11 -8.64 16.35 2.87
CA GLU A 11 -7.93 17.40 2.15
C GLU A 11 -7.50 16.87 0.78
N GLY A 12 -8.17 17.32 -0.29
CA GLY A 12 -7.89 16.86 -1.65
C GLY A 12 -8.07 15.35 -1.79
N ASP A 13 -6.97 14.65 -2.07
CA ASP A 13 -6.90 13.18 -2.27
C ASP A 13 -6.47 12.41 -1.01
N THR A 14 -6.35 13.09 0.13
CA THR A 14 -5.92 12.48 1.40
C THR A 14 -6.94 12.71 2.50
N ALA A 15 -7.17 11.69 3.32
CA ALA A 15 -7.93 11.77 4.57
C ALA A 15 -6.98 11.65 5.76
N VAL A 16 -7.22 12.45 6.79
CA VAL A 16 -6.50 12.43 8.05
C VAL A 16 -7.32 11.61 9.05
N LEU A 17 -6.78 10.49 9.50
CA LEU A 17 -7.46 9.59 10.44
C LEU A 17 -6.79 9.63 11.81
N LEU A 18 -7.61 9.77 12.85
CA LEU A 18 -7.17 9.83 14.24
C LEU A 18 -7.59 8.56 15.00
N PRO A 19 -6.68 7.90 15.73
CA PRO A 19 -7.01 6.73 16.55
C PRO A 19 -8.07 7.04 17.60
N ALA A 20 -9.20 6.33 17.52
CA ALA A 20 -10.34 6.50 18.40
C ALA A 20 -10.49 5.32 19.38
N GLY A 21 -10.95 5.62 20.60
CA GLY A 21 -11.24 4.62 21.64
C GLY A 21 -10.01 3.95 22.26
N GLU A 22 -10.27 3.06 23.23
CA GLU A 22 -9.27 2.26 23.94
C GLU A 22 -9.08 0.88 23.29
N ALA A 23 -8.68 0.86 22.02
CA ALA A 23 -8.38 -0.39 21.33
C ALA A 23 -6.96 -0.90 21.65
N VAL A 24 -6.83 -2.21 21.84
CA VAL A 24 -5.53 -2.90 22.00
C VAL A 24 -4.73 -2.78 20.71
N GLY A 25 -3.48 -2.30 20.80
CA GLY A 25 -2.63 -2.05 19.63
C GLY A 25 -2.71 -0.63 19.07
N ARG A 26 -3.19 0.33 19.87
CA ARG A 26 -3.24 1.76 19.50
C ARG A 26 -1.86 2.25 19.07
N PRO A 27 -1.73 2.93 17.92
CA PRO A 27 -0.55 3.73 17.67
C PRO A 27 -0.48 4.83 18.75
N GLY A 28 0.73 5.23 19.15
CA GLY A 28 0.96 6.05 20.36
C GLY A 28 0.16 7.36 20.41
N PRO A 29 0.09 8.02 21.58
CA PRO A 29 -0.60 9.30 21.72
C PRO A 29 -0.08 10.31 20.68
N GLY A 30 -1.00 10.93 19.93
CA GLY A 30 -0.68 11.86 18.85
C GLY A 30 -0.46 11.22 17.47
N ALA A 31 -0.59 9.90 17.34
CA ALA A 31 -0.50 9.24 16.05
C ALA A 31 -1.60 9.74 15.09
N THR A 32 -1.18 10.04 13.87
CA THR A 32 -2.05 10.46 12.77
C THR A 32 -1.77 9.54 11.59
N LEU A 33 -2.83 9.06 10.94
CA LEU A 33 -2.74 8.20 9.78
C LEU A 33 -3.17 9.00 8.55
N LEU A 34 -2.29 9.12 7.56
CA LEU A 34 -2.63 9.67 6.26
C LEU A 34 -3.15 8.54 5.38
N TRP A 35 -4.39 8.68 4.93
CA TRP A 35 -5.08 7.64 4.17
C TRP A 35 -5.48 8.16 2.80
N PRO A 36 -5.19 7.45 1.70
CA PRO A 36 -5.66 7.87 0.38
C PRO A 36 -7.18 7.90 0.34
N LYS A 37 -7.77 9.02 -0.11
CA LYS A 37 -9.22 9.18 -0.25
C LYS A 37 -9.84 8.10 -1.14
N ALA A 38 -9.10 7.67 -2.17
CA ALA A 38 -9.52 6.59 -3.07
C ALA A 38 -9.68 5.22 -2.39
N LEU A 39 -9.14 5.04 -1.18
CA LEU A 39 -9.26 3.82 -0.38
C LEU A 39 -10.28 3.94 0.75
N LEU A 40 -10.99 5.07 0.84
CA LEU A 40 -12.10 5.19 1.78
C LEU A 40 -13.32 4.41 1.26
N PRO A 41 -14.11 3.81 2.17
CA PRO A 41 -15.37 3.19 1.79
C PRO A 41 -16.37 4.25 1.30
N ASP A 42 -17.33 3.80 0.49
CA ASP A 42 -18.41 4.66 0.01
C ASP A 42 -19.17 5.31 1.17
N GLY A 43 -19.47 6.60 1.04
CA GLY A 43 -20.17 7.37 2.08
C GLY A 43 -19.29 7.80 3.27
N ALA A 44 -17.98 7.59 3.22
CA ALA A 44 -17.06 8.14 4.21
C ALA A 44 -17.07 9.68 4.19
N VAL A 45 -17.29 10.29 5.36
CA VAL A 45 -17.34 11.74 5.56
C VAL A 45 -16.54 12.14 6.80
N GLU A 46 -16.16 13.41 6.90
CA GLU A 46 -15.53 13.95 8.11
C GLU A 46 -16.40 13.71 9.35
N GLY A 47 -15.76 13.39 10.48
CA GLY A 47 -16.41 12.99 11.72
C GLY A 47 -16.88 11.53 11.77
N ALA A 48 -16.90 10.80 10.65
CA ALA A 48 -17.25 9.38 10.64
C ALA A 48 -16.17 8.51 11.30
N TYR A 49 -16.56 7.35 11.82
CA TYR A 49 -15.65 6.38 12.40
C TYR A 49 -15.47 5.18 11.47
N LEU A 50 -14.22 4.75 11.30
CA LEU A 50 -13.85 3.57 10.52
C LEU A 50 -13.27 2.51 11.44
N ARG A 51 -13.69 1.26 11.23
CA ARG A 51 -13.02 0.09 11.80
C ARG A 51 -11.98 -0.39 10.81
N VAL A 52 -10.72 -0.38 11.20
CA VAL A 52 -9.59 -0.78 10.36
C VAL A 52 -9.06 -2.11 10.87
N ALA A 53 -9.03 -3.10 9.98
CA ALA A 53 -8.41 -4.40 10.23
C ALA A 53 -7.08 -4.48 9.47
N VAL A 54 -6.02 -4.83 10.19
CA VAL A 54 -4.66 -4.96 9.64
C VAL A 54 -4.09 -6.32 10.03
N ALA A 55 -3.52 -7.03 9.08
CA ALA A 55 -2.84 -8.29 9.27
C ALA A 55 -1.54 -8.34 8.47
N VAL A 56 -0.57 -9.10 8.96
CA VAL A 56 0.62 -9.46 8.19
C VAL A 56 0.27 -10.68 7.35
N ASP A 57 0.48 -10.60 6.04
CA ASP A 57 0.32 -11.72 5.13
C ASP A 57 1.70 -12.35 4.81
N PRO A 58 2.05 -13.49 5.44
CA PRO A 58 3.34 -14.13 5.22
C PRO A 58 3.46 -14.76 3.82
N GLN A 59 2.33 -15.16 3.21
CA GLN A 59 2.34 -15.77 1.89
C GLN A 59 2.64 -14.72 0.82
N ALA A 60 1.92 -13.59 0.85
CA ALA A 60 2.18 -12.48 -0.06
C ALA A 60 3.62 -11.97 0.08
N ALA A 61 4.17 -11.93 1.30
CA ALA A 61 5.56 -11.56 1.54
C ALA A 61 6.55 -12.55 0.89
N ALA A 62 6.30 -13.86 1.00
CA ALA A 62 7.14 -14.89 0.39
C ALA A 62 7.11 -14.80 -1.16
N GLU A 63 5.92 -14.64 -1.74
CA GLU A 63 5.73 -14.50 -3.19
C GLU A 63 6.43 -13.24 -3.74
N ALA A 64 6.28 -12.11 -3.04
CA ALA A 64 6.99 -10.88 -3.36
C ALA A 64 8.52 -11.09 -3.30
N GLY A 65 9.01 -11.83 -2.30
CA GLY A 65 10.43 -12.16 -2.17
C GLY A 65 10.99 -13.01 -3.32
N VAL A 66 10.18 -13.92 -3.87
CA VAL A 66 10.54 -14.68 -5.10
C VAL A 66 10.61 -13.74 -6.30
N LYS A 67 9.59 -12.90 -6.49
CA LYS A 67 9.52 -11.93 -7.59
C LYS A 67 10.70 -10.96 -7.57
N VAL A 68 11.03 -10.40 -6.42
CA VAL A 68 12.15 -9.47 -6.25
C VAL A 68 13.47 -10.15 -6.60
N ARG A 69 13.72 -11.38 -6.14
CA ARG A 69 14.92 -12.15 -6.52
C ARG A 69 15.01 -12.34 -8.03
N GLY A 70 13.92 -12.77 -8.67
CA GLY A 70 13.88 -12.92 -10.13
C GLY A 70 14.16 -11.63 -10.89
N LEU A 71 13.71 -10.48 -10.39
CA LEU A 71 14.03 -9.17 -10.97
C LEU A 71 15.51 -8.81 -10.80
N LEU A 72 16.08 -9.07 -9.62
CA LEU A 72 17.50 -8.82 -9.35
C LEU A 72 18.42 -9.68 -10.23
N ASP A 73 18.07 -10.94 -10.45
CA ASP A 73 18.84 -11.84 -11.31
C ASP A 73 18.83 -11.36 -12.77
N ARG A 74 17.70 -10.83 -13.25
CA ARG A 74 17.60 -10.21 -14.58
C ARG A 74 18.46 -8.95 -14.71
N LEU A 75 18.49 -8.11 -13.68
CA LEU A 75 19.34 -6.91 -13.70
C LEU A 75 20.83 -7.29 -13.70
N ARG A 76 21.23 -8.31 -12.94
CA ARG A 76 22.62 -8.79 -12.86
C ARG A 76 23.09 -9.50 -14.11
N SER A 77 22.19 -10.21 -14.79
CA SER A 77 22.49 -10.94 -16.02
C SER A 77 22.46 -10.06 -17.27
N GLY A 78 22.08 -8.78 -17.14
CA GLY A 78 21.82 -7.88 -18.25
C GLY A 78 20.51 -8.21 -18.99
N PRO A 79 20.02 -7.34 -19.89
CA PRO A 79 18.85 -7.67 -20.70
C PRO A 79 19.17 -8.94 -21.51
N GLY A 80 18.40 -10.00 -21.26
CA GLY A 80 18.53 -11.26 -21.97
C GLY A 80 18.40 -11.07 -23.50
N PRO A 81 18.87 -12.03 -24.30
CA PRO A 81 19.08 -11.90 -25.75
C PRO A 81 17.82 -11.59 -26.60
N ASP A 82 16.63 -11.47 -26.02
CA ASP A 82 15.40 -11.15 -26.75
C ASP A 82 15.26 -9.68 -27.19
N SER A 83 16.13 -8.77 -26.74
CA SER A 83 16.10 -7.37 -27.17
C SER A 83 16.72 -7.11 -28.56
N ARG A 84 17.14 -8.16 -29.29
CA ARG A 84 17.75 -8.05 -30.64
C ARG A 84 16.99 -8.84 -31.72
N LYS A 85 15.68 -8.66 -31.86
CA LYS A 85 14.97 -9.02 -33.11
C LYS A 85 13.96 -7.94 -33.47
N GLY A 86 14.44 -6.90 -34.17
CA GLY A 86 13.58 -5.85 -34.69
C GLY A 86 14.36 -4.69 -35.28
N GLY A 87 15.15 -4.93 -36.32
CA GLY A 87 15.80 -3.83 -37.04
C GLY A 87 16.90 -4.32 -37.99
N GLY A 88 16.55 -4.55 -39.25
CA GLY A 88 17.53 -4.93 -40.26
C GLY A 88 16.94 -5.49 -41.54
N ALA A 89 16.00 -4.78 -42.16
CA ALA A 89 15.70 -4.92 -43.58
C ALA A 89 15.91 -3.56 -44.22
N GLY A 90 16.98 -3.40 -44.99
CA GLY A 90 17.29 -2.10 -45.57
C GLY A 90 18.60 -2.04 -46.37
N ARG A 91 18.54 -2.61 -47.57
CA ARG A 91 19.32 -2.34 -48.79
C ARG A 91 20.73 -2.91 -48.91
#